data_AF-A0A9J9EPC2-F1
#
_entry.id   AF-A0A9J9EPC2-F1
#
_cell.length_a   1.000
_cell.length_b   1.000
_cell.length_c   1.000
_cell.angle_alpha   90.00
_cell.angle_beta   90.00
_cell.angle_gamma   90.00
#
_symmetry.space_group_name_H-M   'P 1'
#
loop_
_entity.id
_entity.type
_entity.pdbx_description
1 polymer ?
#
loop_
_entity_poly.entity_id
_entity_poly.type
_entity_poly.pdbx_seq_one_letter_code
_entity_poly.pdbx_strand_id
1 'polypeptide(L)' 'MKVLVTGAAGFIGFHVCQVLLSRGDEVVGIDNIGAQIPVNLLDFITALEGTLSKQA' A
#
# COMPACT_ATOMS: atom_id res chain seq x y z
N MET A 1 20.67 5.94 8.25
CA MET A 1 20.84 6.42 6.86
C MET A 1 19.77 7.46 6.54
N LYS A 2 19.95 8.26 5.48
CA LYS A 2 18.88 9.14 4.96
C LYS A 2 18.06 8.39 3.92
N VAL A 3 16.73 8.33 4.09
CA VAL A 3 15.83 7.56 3.22
C VAL A 3 14.66 8.44 2.75
N LEU A 4 14.42 8.45 1.44
CA LEU A 4 13.23 9.04 0.83
C LEU A 4 12.19 7.94 0.58
N VAL A 5 10.98 8.11 1.12
CA VAL A 5 9.86 7.19 0.91
C VAL A 5 8.78 7.88 0.08
N THR A 6 8.53 7.41 -1.14
CA THR A 6 7.42 7.85 -1.98
C THR A 6 6.16 7.02 -1.69
N GLY A 7 5.00 7.65 -1.63
CA GLY A 7 3.75 6.99 -1.19
C GLY A 7 3.68 6.82 0.33
N ALA A 8 4.35 7.71 1.09
CA ALA A 8 4.52 7.59 2.54
C ALA A 8 3.21 7.63 3.35
N ALA A 9 2.13 8.22 2.81
CA ALA A 9 0.81 8.24 3.43
C ALA A 9 -0.05 7.03 3.02
N GLY A 10 0.44 6.18 2.09
CA GLY A 10 -0.21 4.91 1.73
C GLY A 10 -0.09 3.83 2.79
N PHE A 11 -0.94 2.81 2.71
CA PHE A 11 -0.96 1.67 3.66
C PHE A 11 0.45 1.08 3.88
N ILE A 12 1.14 0.73 2.80
CA ILE A 12 2.49 0.15 2.89
C ILE A 12 3.52 1.22 3.29
N GLY A 13 3.45 2.40 2.67
CA GLY A 13 4.43 3.47 2.90
C GLY A 13 4.48 3.93 4.35
N PHE A 14 3.32 3.99 5.02
CA PHE A 14 3.22 4.33 6.43
C PHE A 14 3.94 3.31 7.31
N HIS A 15 3.67 2.02 7.12
CA HIS A 15 4.34 0.95 7.89
C HIS A 15 5.84 0.89 7.61
N VAL A 16 6.26 1.11 6.37
CA VAL A 16 7.69 1.21 6.01
C VAL A 16 8.36 2.39 6.73
N CYS A 17 7.72 3.56 6.76
CA CYS A 17 8.25 4.72 7.50
C CYS A 17 8.42 4.40 8.99
N GLN A 18 7.45 3.72 9.62
CA GLN A 18 7.56 3.33 11.03
C GLN A 18 8.76 2.41 11.30
N VAL A 19 8.99 1.41 10.45
CA VAL A 19 10.11 0.47 10.59
C VAL A 19 11.46 1.16 10.37
N LEU A 20 11.55 2.06 9.40
CA LEU A 20 12.79 2.81 9.13
C LEU A 20 13.11 3.77 10.28
N LEU A 21 12.10 4.48 10.79
CA LEU A 21 12.26 5.36 11.95
C LEU A 21 12.67 4.58 13.21
N SER A 22 12.07 3.42 13.47
CA SER A 22 12.42 2.60 14.65
C SER A 22 13.83 2.01 14.57
N ARG A 23 14.38 1.82 13.36
CA ARG A 23 15.78 1.46 13.14
C ARG A 23 16.76 2.62 13.38
N GLY A 24 16.27 3.85 13.50
CA GLY A 24 17.08 5.07 13.68
C GLY A 24 17.48 5.76 12.39
N ASP A 25 16.77 5.50 11.28
CA ASP A 25 16.99 6.23 10.03
C ASP A 25 16.34 7.60 10.02
N GLU A 26 16.93 8.54 9.27
CA GLU A 26 16.35 9.83 8.95
C GLU A 26 15.47 9.66 7.70
N VAL A 27 14.15 9.79 7.87
CA VAL A 27 13.17 9.49 6.82
C VAL A 27 12.48 10.78 6.36
N VAL A 28 12.48 11.00 5.04
CA VAL A 28 11.65 12.02 4.39
C VAL A 28 10.56 11.31 3.61
N GLY A 29 9.30 11.57 3.96
CA GLY A 29 8.15 11.04 3.24
C GLY A 29 7.63 12.02 2.19
N ILE A 30 7.40 11.54 0.97
CA ILE A 30 6.68 12.26 -0.08
C ILE A 30 5.45 11.44 -0.46
N ASP A 31 4.30 12.09 -0.53
CA ASP A 31 3.07 11.49 -1.01
C ASP A 31 2.32 12.51 -1.86
N ASN A 32 1.61 12.02 -2.88
CA ASN A 32 0.78 12.87 -3.72
C ASN A 32 -0.62 13.09 -3.11
N ILE A 33 -1.03 12.32 -2.08
CA ILE A 33 -2.35 12.33 -1.39
C ILE A 33 -3.57 12.17 -2.32
N GLY A 34 -3.39 12.33 -3.63
CA GLY A 34 -4.38 12.18 -4.68
C GLY A 34 -4.93 10.77 -4.65
N ALA A 35 -6.21 10.70 -4.28
CA ALA A 35 -7.04 9.50 -4.19
C ALA A 35 -6.28 8.26 -3.71
N GLN A 36 -6.25 8.07 -2.39
CA GLN A 36 -5.95 6.78 -1.79
C GLN A 36 -7.08 5.79 -2.14
N ILE A 37 -7.00 5.32 -3.40
CA ILE A 37 -7.48 4.06 -3.98
C ILE A 37 -9.00 4.07 -4.35
N PRO A 38 -9.47 3.21 -5.30
CA PRO A 38 -9.55 1.80 -4.97
C PRO A 38 -8.84 0.92 -6.01
N VAL A 39 -8.33 -0.22 -5.55
CA VAL A 39 -8.03 -1.39 -6.38
C VAL A 39 -9.19 -1.52 -7.34
N ASN A 40 -8.95 -1.80 -8.62
CA ASN A 40 -10.05 -2.02 -9.56
C ASN A 40 -10.97 -3.08 -8.95
N LEU A 41 -12.12 -2.64 -8.42
CA LEU A 41 -13.06 -3.50 -7.69
C LEU A 41 -13.51 -4.64 -8.61
N LEU A 42 -13.49 -4.39 -9.92
CA LEU A 42 -13.72 -5.38 -10.96
C LEU A 42 -12.76 -6.57 -10.83
N ASP A 43 -11.45 -6.33 -10.61
CA ASP A 43 -10.47 -7.41 -10.51
C ASP A 43 -10.69 -8.25 -9.23
N PHE A 44 -11.12 -7.63 -8.14
CA PHE A 44 -11.44 -8.33 -6.88
C PHE A 44 -12.76 -9.12 -6.97
N ILE A 45 -13.79 -8.57 -7.64
CA ILE A 45 -15.06 -9.27 -7.91
C ILE A 45 -14.83 -10.44 -8.88
N THR A 46 -14.06 -10.24 -9.96
CA THR A 46 -13.71 -11.30 -10.92
C THR A 46 -12.94 -12.44 -10.25
N ALA A 47 -12.05 -12.14 -9.29
CA ALA A 47 -11.37 -13.15 -8.49
C ALA A 47 -12.31 -13.97 -7.59
N LEU A 48 -13.36 -13.35 -7.05
CA LEU A 48 -14.36 -14.03 -6.20
C LEU A 48 -15.33 -14.91 -7.01
N GLU A 49 -15.83 -14.44 -8.15
CA GLU A 49 -16.69 -15.25 -9.04
C GLU A 49 -15.99 -16.50 -9.58
N GLY A 50 -14.70 -16.37 -9.93
CA GLY A 50 -13.87 -17.50 -10.37
C GLY A 50 -13.58 -18.53 -9.27
N THR A 51 -13.73 -18.14 -8.00
CA THR A 51 -13.53 -19.03 -6.84
C THR A 51 -14.83 -19.77 -6.48
N LEU A 52 -15.98 -19.10 -6.58
CA LEU A 52 -17.30 -19.70 -6.31
C LEU A 52 -17.73 -20.70 -7.40
N SER A 53 -17.36 -20.48 -8.66
CA SER A 53 -17.71 -21.38 -9.77
C SER A 53 -16.94 -22.70 -9.81
N LYS A 54 -15.83 -22.83 -9.07
CA LYS A 54 -15.02 -24.06 -8.98
C LYS A 54 -15.43 -24.99 -7.83
N GLN A 55 -16.43 -24.58 -7.05
CA GLN A 55 -16.93 -25.31 -5.87
C GLN A 55 -18.35 -25.89 -6.08
N ALA A 56 -18.90 -25.75 -7.29
CA ALA A 56 -20.16 -26.37 -7.71
C ALA A 56 -19.92 -27.63 -8.54
#